data_AF-A0A7Y5IVF8-F1
#
_entry.id   AF-A0A7Y5IVF8-F1
#
_cell.length_a   1.000
_cell.length_b   1.000
_cell.length_c   1.000
_cell.angle_alpha   90.00
_cell.angle_beta   90.00
_cell.angle_gamma   90.00
#
_symmetry.space_group_name_H-M   'P 1'
#
loop_
_entity.id
_entity.type
_entity.pdbx_description
1 polymer ?
#
loop_
_entity_poly.entity_id
_entity_poly.type
_entity_poly.pdbx_seq_one_letter_code
_entity_poly.pdbx_strand_id
1 'polypeptide(L)'
;RTERAIAGFRAYCRKHVPNSQHRLLLDFACFSILETVSYTRKDGQYLRWDYRSGRERVRGTFDKGKIGDFDPTLRSKLESIHSDMLSRRAPGMDTLFPTKEEHSRLGTIELREGSCLEILPMFPTGSVSLVFTSPPYCNRYDYTRTYALELVYLGLDDQKVKDLRQTMLSCTVENREKVLQLQGIYGRMNREREFSRIQHVFREQAALQEVLSILDEIGTIGKLNNSNIPRMVRNYFLEMAVVIHELARVLKPGGRVVMVNDNVRYAGEEVPVDLILSDFAVQFGLSVRHIWTLPSGKGNSSQQMGMHGRNELRKCVYVWEKP
;
A
#
# COMPACT_ATOMS: atom_id res chain seq x y z
N ARG A 1 18.11 21.21 -16.71
CA ARG A 1 19.26 20.33 -17.08
C ARG A 1 18.92 18.85 -16.89
N THR A 2 18.60 18.42 -15.66
CA THR A 2 18.25 17.02 -15.33
C THR A 2 17.14 16.44 -16.20
N GLU A 3 16.04 17.16 -16.40
CA GLU A 3 14.92 16.71 -17.24
C GLU A 3 15.35 16.35 -18.67
N ARG A 4 16.17 17.22 -19.30
CA ARG A 4 16.74 16.96 -20.63
C ARG A 4 17.65 15.73 -20.63
N ALA A 5 18.42 15.52 -19.56
CA ALA A 5 19.29 14.35 -19.42
C ALA A 5 18.48 13.06 -19.27
N ILE A 6 17.43 13.06 -18.44
CA ILE A 6 16.48 11.94 -18.31
C ILE A 6 15.81 11.64 -19.66
N ALA A 7 15.30 12.67 -20.35
CA ALA A 7 14.66 12.50 -21.65
C ALA A 7 15.63 11.93 -22.71
N GLY A 8 16.87 12.45 -22.74
CA GLY A 8 17.92 11.96 -23.62
C GLY A 8 18.32 10.51 -23.33
N PHE A 9 18.49 10.16 -22.05
CA PHE A 9 18.79 8.79 -21.64
C PHE A 9 17.69 7.80 -22.03
N ARG A 10 16.42 8.15 -21.80
CA ARG A 10 15.29 7.31 -22.20
C ARG A 10 15.19 7.17 -23.72
N ALA A 11 15.41 8.25 -24.46
CA ALA A 11 15.43 8.21 -25.93
C ALA A 11 16.56 7.31 -26.44
N TYR A 12 17.75 7.40 -25.83
CA TYR A 12 18.88 6.53 -26.14
C TYR A 12 18.54 5.05 -25.86
N CYS A 13 18.02 4.73 -24.66
CA CYS A 13 17.66 3.37 -24.30
C CYS A 13 16.63 2.77 -25.27
N ARG A 14 15.61 3.54 -25.66
CA ARG A 14 14.60 3.10 -26.62
C ARG A 14 15.17 2.85 -28.02
N LYS A 15 16.08 3.72 -28.49
CA LYS A 15 16.61 3.68 -29.86
C LYS A 15 17.78 2.70 -30.04
N HIS A 16 18.62 2.55 -29.03
CA HIS A 16 19.93 1.90 -29.17
C HIS A 16 20.11 0.62 -28.33
N VAL A 17 19.23 0.34 -27.37
CA VAL A 17 19.33 -0.89 -26.56
C VAL A 17 18.30 -1.90 -27.08
N PRO A 18 18.71 -2.93 -27.86
CA PRO A 18 17.77 -3.82 -28.54
C PRO A 18 17.06 -4.80 -27.59
N ASN A 19 17.75 -5.25 -26.53
CA ASN A 19 17.22 -6.20 -25.56
C ASN A 19 16.21 -5.52 -24.60
N SER A 20 14.99 -6.05 -24.53
CA SER A 20 13.91 -5.49 -23.72
C SER A 20 14.15 -5.57 -22.21
N GLN A 21 14.81 -6.61 -21.72
CA GLN A 21 15.17 -6.75 -20.30
C GLN A 21 16.26 -5.75 -19.90
N HIS A 22 17.24 -5.53 -20.78
CA HIS A 22 18.25 -4.48 -20.56
C HIS A 22 17.59 -3.09 -20.54
N ARG A 23 16.65 -2.82 -21.44
CA ARG A 23 15.87 -1.56 -21.40
C ARG A 23 15.10 -1.40 -20.09
N LEU A 24 14.40 -2.46 -19.64
CA LEU A 24 13.66 -2.43 -18.38
C LEU A 24 14.58 -2.14 -17.19
N LEU A 25 15.76 -2.77 -17.15
CA LEU A 25 16.76 -2.52 -16.09
C LEU A 25 17.25 -1.07 -16.09
N LEU A 26 17.55 -0.53 -17.28
CA LEU A 26 18.02 0.85 -17.44
C LEU A 26 16.92 1.87 -17.09
N ASP A 27 15.69 1.64 -17.53
CA ASP A 27 14.54 2.45 -17.15
C ASP A 27 14.30 2.37 -15.63
N PHE A 28 14.43 1.19 -15.01
CA PHE A 28 14.33 1.02 -13.57
C PHE A 28 15.44 1.74 -12.79
N ALA A 29 16.68 1.72 -13.29
CA ALA A 29 17.79 2.45 -12.69
C ALA A 29 17.54 3.96 -12.73
N CYS A 30 17.07 4.49 -13.87
CA CYS A 30 16.69 5.89 -14.01
C CYS A 30 15.49 6.26 -13.11
N PHE A 31 14.47 5.40 -13.06
CA PHE A 31 13.31 5.55 -12.18
C PHE A 31 13.71 5.64 -10.71
N SER A 32 14.67 4.81 -10.28
CA SER A 32 15.11 4.71 -8.89
C SER A 32 15.88 5.94 -8.38
N ILE A 33 16.33 6.82 -9.26
CA ILE A 33 17.10 8.02 -8.88
C ILE A 33 16.29 9.31 -9.01
N LEU A 34 15.04 9.24 -9.46
CA LEU A 34 14.22 10.42 -9.78
C LEU A 34 14.13 11.39 -8.62
N GLU A 35 13.89 10.89 -7.41
CA GLU A 35 13.92 11.71 -6.21
C GLU A 35 15.31 12.35 -6.08
N THR A 36 16.40 11.59 -5.95
CA THR A 36 17.77 12.10 -5.76
C THR A 36 18.19 13.24 -6.70
N VAL A 37 17.83 13.16 -7.98
CA VAL A 37 18.27 14.13 -9.01
C VAL A 37 17.28 15.28 -9.26
N SER A 38 16.14 15.30 -8.57
CA SER A 38 15.10 16.31 -8.73
C SER A 38 14.99 17.24 -7.52
N TYR A 39 14.16 18.28 -7.68
CA TYR A 39 13.81 19.23 -6.63
C TYR A 39 12.73 18.70 -5.67
N THR A 40 12.39 17.41 -5.69
CA THR A 40 11.34 16.88 -4.81
C THR A 40 11.90 15.91 -3.77
N ARG A 41 11.28 15.85 -2.59
CA ARG A 41 11.56 14.84 -1.56
C ARG A 41 10.26 14.29 -1.02
N LYS A 42 10.21 12.96 -0.81
CA LYS A 42 9.10 12.32 -0.10
C LYS A 42 9.18 12.72 1.37
N ASP A 43 8.09 13.28 1.90
CA ASP A 43 8.00 13.74 3.28
C ASP A 43 6.62 13.41 3.85
N GLY A 44 6.56 12.31 4.61
CA GLY A 44 5.31 11.78 5.10
C GLY A 44 4.36 11.45 3.94
N GLN A 45 3.16 12.03 3.95
CA GLN A 45 2.10 11.77 2.96
C GLN A 45 2.20 12.62 1.68
N TYR A 46 3.27 13.42 1.55
CA TYR A 46 3.37 14.43 0.50
C TYR A 46 4.71 14.39 -0.20
N LEU A 47 4.71 14.93 -1.42
CA LEU A 47 5.91 15.24 -2.17
C LEU A 47 6.23 16.74 -1.97
N ARG A 48 7.26 17.04 -1.17
CA ARG A 48 7.69 18.42 -0.93
C ARG A 48 8.60 18.90 -2.04
N TRP A 49 8.49 20.18 -2.36
CA TRP A 49 9.32 20.87 -3.33
C TRP A 49 10.40 21.67 -2.62
N ASP A 50 11.62 21.51 -3.11
CA ASP A 50 12.76 22.33 -2.75
C ASP A 50 12.58 23.77 -3.25
N TYR A 51 12.97 24.75 -2.44
CA TYR A 51 12.83 26.18 -2.77
C TYR A 51 13.53 26.56 -4.09
N ARG A 52 14.59 25.82 -4.47
CA ARG A 52 15.35 26.03 -5.72
C ARG A 52 14.60 25.57 -6.97
N SER A 53 13.40 24.98 -6.84
CA SER A 53 12.63 24.48 -7.98
C SER A 53 12.07 25.58 -8.89
N GLY A 54 12.01 26.83 -8.42
CA GLY A 54 11.49 27.98 -9.18
C GLY A 54 10.00 27.89 -9.52
N ARG A 55 9.21 27.07 -8.81
CA ARG A 55 7.76 26.95 -9.06
C ARG A 55 7.01 28.00 -8.25
N GLU A 56 6.10 28.74 -8.89
CA GLU A 56 5.32 29.84 -8.28
C GLU A 56 4.54 29.42 -7.01
N ARG A 57 4.09 28.16 -6.95
CA ARG A 57 3.34 27.60 -5.81
C ARG A 57 4.23 27.15 -4.65
N VAL A 58 5.54 27.15 -4.81
CA VAL A 58 6.50 26.75 -3.77
C VAL A 58 6.91 28.01 -3.01
N ARG A 59 6.19 28.27 -1.91
CA ARG A 59 6.39 29.46 -1.05
C ARG A 59 7.28 29.18 0.17
N GLY A 60 7.76 27.95 0.32
CA GLY A 60 8.52 27.52 1.49
C GLY A 60 10.03 27.67 1.31
N THR A 61 10.74 27.70 2.44
CA THR A 61 12.22 27.68 2.52
C THR A 61 12.78 26.26 2.61
N PHE A 62 12.00 25.25 2.22
CA PHE A 62 12.41 23.86 2.35
C PHE A 62 13.62 23.58 1.47
N ASP A 63 14.73 23.20 2.10
CA ASP A 63 15.95 22.76 1.44
C ASP A 63 16.09 21.25 1.62
N LYS A 64 16.11 20.55 0.49
CA LYS A 64 16.33 19.11 0.41
C LYS A 64 17.79 18.73 0.72
N GLY A 65 18.73 19.67 0.68
CA GLY A 65 20.16 19.42 0.75
C GLY A 65 20.75 19.15 -0.64
N LYS A 66 21.66 18.19 -0.76
CA LYS A 66 22.34 17.90 -2.03
C LYS A 66 21.37 17.33 -3.06
N ILE A 67 21.28 17.98 -4.22
CA ILE A 67 20.61 17.47 -5.42
C ILE A 67 21.68 16.87 -6.33
N GLY A 68 21.55 15.59 -6.67
CA GLY A 68 22.55 14.88 -7.46
C GLY A 68 22.52 15.29 -8.94
N ASP A 69 23.69 15.36 -9.56
CA ASP A 69 23.79 15.40 -11.02
C ASP A 69 23.35 14.05 -11.61
N PHE A 70 22.67 14.10 -12.77
CA PHE A 70 22.04 12.93 -13.36
C PHE A 70 23.01 11.78 -13.66
N ASP A 71 24.03 12.03 -14.48
CA ASP A 71 24.97 11.00 -14.96
C ASP A 71 25.73 10.27 -13.84
N PRO A 72 26.38 10.96 -12.87
CA PRO A 72 27.09 10.26 -11.80
C PRO A 72 26.13 9.51 -10.87
N THR A 73 24.93 10.04 -10.63
CA THR A 73 23.92 9.38 -9.80
C THR A 73 23.40 8.11 -10.47
N LEU A 74 23.14 8.15 -11.77
CA LEU A 74 22.72 7.00 -12.56
C LEU A 74 23.79 5.91 -12.59
N ARG A 75 25.06 6.29 -12.84
CA ARG A 75 26.19 5.35 -12.82
C ARG A 75 26.31 4.65 -11.47
N SER A 76 26.30 5.42 -10.38
CA SER A 76 26.36 4.87 -9.03
C SER A 76 25.18 3.93 -8.74
N LYS A 77 23.98 4.24 -9.24
CA LYS A 77 22.82 3.35 -9.08
C LYS A 77 22.97 2.05 -9.88
N LEU A 78 23.52 2.11 -11.08
CA LEU A 78 23.81 0.91 -11.89
C LEU A 78 24.89 0.04 -11.24
N GLU A 79 25.93 0.62 -10.66
CA GLU A 79 26.96 -0.08 -9.88
C GLU A 79 26.36 -0.77 -8.64
N SER A 80 25.45 -0.09 -7.93
CA SER A 80 24.70 -0.69 -6.82
C SER A 80 23.86 -1.88 -7.28
N ILE A 81 23.08 -1.74 -8.36
CA ILE A 81 22.26 -2.84 -8.91
C ILE A 81 23.16 -4.02 -9.32
N HIS A 82 24.29 -3.75 -9.96
CA HIS A 82 25.27 -4.76 -10.34
C HIS A 82 25.85 -5.49 -9.12
N SER A 83 26.24 -4.75 -8.09
CA SER A 83 26.74 -5.31 -6.82
C SER A 83 25.71 -6.20 -6.13
N ASP A 84 24.44 -5.77 -6.07
CA ASP A 84 23.34 -6.56 -5.48
C ASP A 84 23.13 -7.88 -6.23
N MET A 85 23.25 -7.86 -7.56
CA MET A 85 23.12 -9.07 -8.39
C MET A 85 24.30 -10.04 -8.20
N LEU A 86 25.51 -9.54 -7.97
CA LEU A 86 26.69 -10.36 -7.69
C LEU A 86 26.70 -10.92 -6.27
N SER A 87 26.29 -10.11 -5.28
CA SER A 87 26.24 -10.48 -3.86
C SER A 87 25.29 -11.65 -3.58
N ARG A 88 24.22 -11.79 -4.37
CA ARG A 88 23.33 -12.97 -4.31
C ARG A 88 24.01 -14.29 -4.72
N ARG A 89 25.22 -14.23 -5.27
CA ARG A 89 26.02 -15.40 -5.69
C ARG A 89 27.23 -15.65 -4.79
N ALA A 90 27.49 -14.81 -3.79
CA ALA A 90 28.62 -14.96 -2.89
C ALA A 90 28.19 -15.79 -1.65
N PRO A 91 28.85 -16.92 -1.35
CA PRO A 91 28.62 -17.65 -0.11
C PRO A 91 29.00 -16.76 1.09
N GLY A 92 28.10 -16.62 2.07
CA GLY A 92 28.43 -16.06 3.39
C GLY A 92 28.12 -14.57 3.65
N MET A 93 27.31 -13.89 2.83
CA MET A 93 26.70 -12.60 3.24
C MET A 93 25.46 -12.83 4.10
N ASP A 94 25.27 -12.00 5.13
CA ASP A 94 24.16 -11.98 6.12
C ASP A 94 22.76 -11.94 5.47
N THR A 95 22.32 -13.05 4.90
CA THR A 95 20.92 -13.24 4.55
C THR A 95 20.16 -13.54 5.84
N LEU A 96 18.98 -12.93 6.00
CA LEU A 96 18.11 -13.11 7.16
C LEU A 96 17.79 -14.60 7.47
N PHE A 97 17.99 -15.46 6.46
CA PHE A 97 17.85 -16.90 6.53
C PHE A 97 19.07 -17.57 5.90
N PRO A 98 19.59 -18.68 6.45
CA PRO A 98 20.68 -19.43 5.83
C PRO A 98 20.24 -19.97 4.47
N THR A 99 20.87 -19.50 3.39
CA THR A 99 20.66 -20.07 2.05
C THR A 99 21.39 -21.40 1.96
N LYS A 100 20.66 -22.52 2.13
CA LYS A 100 21.15 -23.79 1.61
C LYS A 100 21.24 -23.66 0.10
N GLU A 101 22.42 -23.90 -0.47
CA GLU A 101 22.70 -23.93 -1.92
C GLU A 101 21.98 -25.08 -2.64
N GLU A 102 20.81 -25.52 -2.16
CA GLU A 102 19.98 -26.43 -2.91
C GLU A 102 19.42 -25.68 -4.10
N HIS A 103 19.62 -26.24 -5.30
CA HIS A 103 19.02 -25.84 -6.56
C HIS A 103 17.49 -25.78 -6.42
N SER A 104 16.98 -24.71 -5.80
CA SER A 104 15.56 -24.44 -5.72
C SER A 104 15.09 -24.24 -7.15
N ARG A 105 14.20 -25.14 -7.61
CA ARG A 105 13.48 -24.93 -8.86
C ARG A 105 12.80 -23.58 -8.75
N LEU A 106 13.18 -22.65 -9.62
CA LEU A 106 12.50 -21.36 -9.69
C LEU A 106 11.03 -21.61 -9.99
N GLY A 107 10.16 -21.08 -9.13
CA GLY A 107 8.72 -21.12 -9.37
C GLY A 107 8.31 -20.19 -10.51
N THR A 108 7.07 -20.34 -10.97
CA THR A 108 6.48 -19.40 -11.92
C THR A 108 5.97 -18.16 -11.17
N ILE A 109 6.26 -16.97 -11.70
CA ILE A 109 5.71 -15.71 -11.20
C ILE A 109 4.58 -15.28 -12.13
N GLU A 110 3.40 -15.08 -11.57
CA GLU A 110 2.27 -14.49 -12.26
C GLU A 110 1.96 -13.12 -11.66
N LEU A 111 2.03 -12.07 -12.48
CA LEU A 111 1.72 -10.70 -12.07
C LEU A 111 0.37 -10.29 -12.68
N ARG A 112 -0.57 -9.89 -11.81
CA ARG A 112 -1.87 -9.36 -12.22
C ARG A 112 -1.98 -7.90 -11.77
N GLU A 113 -2.06 -6.99 -12.72
CA GLU A 113 -2.23 -5.55 -12.47
C GLU A 113 -3.71 -5.21 -12.30
N GLY A 114 -4.07 -4.52 -11.22
CA GLY A 114 -5.43 -4.04 -10.97
C GLY A 114 -5.80 -4.03 -9.49
N SER A 115 -7.09 -3.81 -9.20
CA SER A 115 -7.60 -3.83 -7.82
C SER A 115 -7.76 -5.26 -7.32
N CYS A 116 -7.30 -5.54 -6.10
CA CYS A 116 -7.57 -6.82 -5.44
C CYS A 116 -9.08 -7.07 -5.24
N LEU A 117 -9.89 -6.01 -5.17
CA LEU A 117 -11.37 -6.09 -5.08
C LEU A 117 -12.01 -6.67 -6.35
N GLU A 118 -11.33 -6.60 -7.49
CA GLU A 118 -11.80 -7.13 -8.77
C GLU A 118 -11.11 -8.44 -9.12
N ILE A 119 -9.82 -8.55 -8.83
CA ILE A 119 -8.98 -9.70 -9.21
C ILE A 119 -9.20 -10.89 -8.28
N LEU A 120 -9.21 -10.71 -6.95
CA LEU A 120 -9.33 -11.83 -6.01
C LEU A 120 -10.62 -12.65 -6.22
N PRO A 121 -11.79 -12.04 -6.47
CA PRO A 121 -13.01 -12.79 -6.79
C PRO A 121 -12.90 -13.73 -7.99
N MET A 122 -11.95 -13.50 -8.91
CA MET A 122 -11.74 -14.34 -10.09
C MET A 122 -10.93 -15.61 -9.79
N PHE A 123 -10.26 -15.69 -8.65
CA PHE A 123 -9.45 -16.87 -8.29
C PHE A 123 -10.36 -18.06 -7.96
N PRO A 124 -9.98 -19.30 -8.32
CA PRO A 124 -10.74 -20.47 -7.90
C PRO A 124 -10.71 -20.66 -6.38
N THR A 125 -11.80 -21.16 -5.81
CA THR A 125 -11.88 -21.57 -4.41
C THR A 125 -10.83 -22.64 -4.11
N GLY A 126 -10.12 -22.54 -2.97
CA GLY A 126 -9.13 -23.56 -2.60
C GLY A 126 -7.91 -23.64 -3.52
N SER A 127 -7.52 -22.55 -4.20
CA SER A 127 -6.39 -22.53 -5.11
C SER A 127 -5.07 -22.08 -4.46
N VAL A 128 -5.13 -21.36 -3.33
CA VAL A 128 -3.98 -20.72 -2.69
C VAL A 128 -3.60 -21.44 -1.39
N SER A 129 -2.32 -21.76 -1.21
CA SER A 129 -1.83 -22.40 0.02
C SER A 129 -1.41 -21.38 1.10
N LEU A 130 -0.90 -20.22 0.68
CA LEU A 130 -0.34 -19.21 1.57
C LEU A 130 -0.52 -17.82 0.96
N VAL A 131 -0.94 -16.87 1.78
CA VAL A 131 -1.06 -15.45 1.43
C VAL A 131 -0.15 -14.66 2.36
N PHE A 132 0.76 -13.87 1.80
CA PHE A 132 1.49 -12.83 2.52
C PHE A 132 1.02 -11.47 2.00
N THR A 133 0.59 -10.59 2.90
CA THR A 133 0.11 -9.28 2.48
C THR A 133 0.35 -8.20 3.54
N SER A 134 0.38 -6.96 3.08
CA SER A 134 0.40 -5.75 3.90
C SER A 134 -0.51 -4.74 3.19
N PRO A 135 -1.83 -4.78 3.42
CA PRO A 135 -2.75 -3.85 2.76
C PRO A 135 -2.33 -2.41 3.07
N PRO A 136 -2.69 -1.41 2.25
CA PRO A 136 -2.54 -0.02 2.67
C PRO A 136 -3.29 0.20 3.98
N TYR A 137 -2.64 0.83 4.95
CA TYR A 137 -3.24 0.99 6.28
C TYR A 137 -4.29 2.10 6.25
N CYS A 138 -5.30 2.01 7.10
CA CYS A 138 -6.31 3.05 7.25
C CYS A 138 -5.74 4.28 7.98
N ASN A 139 -4.72 4.94 7.41
CA ASN A 139 -3.96 6.00 8.05
C ASN A 139 -3.81 7.27 7.18
N ARG A 140 -4.59 7.39 6.10
CA ARG A 140 -4.57 8.52 5.14
C ARG A 140 -3.32 8.62 4.26
N TYR A 141 -2.46 7.62 4.25
CA TYR A 141 -1.26 7.66 3.43
C TYR A 141 -1.60 7.49 1.94
N ASP A 142 -1.54 8.59 1.19
CA ASP A 142 -1.85 8.60 -0.24
C ASP A 142 -0.60 8.32 -1.07
N TYR A 143 -0.40 7.04 -1.41
CA TYR A 143 0.71 6.59 -2.25
C TYR A 143 0.71 7.25 -3.64
N THR A 144 -0.45 7.61 -4.19
CA THR A 144 -0.51 8.29 -5.49
C THR A 144 0.04 9.72 -5.43
N ARG A 145 -0.01 10.36 -4.25
CA ARG A 145 0.62 11.67 -4.01
C ARG A 145 2.10 11.52 -3.73
N THR A 146 2.49 10.59 -2.86
CA THR A 146 3.91 10.37 -2.49
C THR A 146 4.75 9.96 -3.69
N TYR A 147 4.20 9.13 -4.59
CA TYR A 147 4.88 8.63 -5.78
C TYR A 147 4.48 9.38 -7.07
N ALA A 148 3.95 10.61 -6.96
CA ALA A 148 3.47 11.35 -8.13
C ALA A 148 4.58 11.57 -9.19
N LEU A 149 5.83 11.79 -8.77
CA LEU A 149 6.95 11.96 -9.70
C LEU A 149 7.22 10.67 -10.50
N GLU A 150 7.24 9.54 -9.80
CA GLU A 150 7.41 8.20 -10.35
C GLU A 150 6.26 7.83 -11.30
N LEU A 151 5.01 8.09 -10.92
CA LEU A 151 3.84 7.81 -11.74
C LEU A 151 3.85 8.64 -13.04
N VAL A 152 4.19 9.93 -12.95
CA VAL A 152 4.35 10.79 -14.14
C VAL A 152 5.49 10.30 -15.03
N TYR A 153 6.60 9.85 -14.44
CA TYR A 153 7.71 9.26 -15.20
C TYR A 153 7.27 8.01 -16.00
N LEU A 154 6.39 7.20 -15.41
CA LEU A 154 5.78 6.02 -16.04
C LEU A 154 4.71 6.38 -17.08
N GLY A 155 4.38 7.67 -17.25
CA GLY A 155 3.46 8.15 -18.27
C GLY A 155 2.00 8.27 -17.79
N LEU A 156 1.76 8.26 -16.49
CA LEU A 156 0.45 8.55 -15.94
C LEU A 156 0.24 10.07 -15.94
N ASP A 157 -0.85 10.51 -16.56
CA ASP A 157 -1.34 11.88 -16.46
C ASP A 157 -2.16 12.08 -15.17
N ASP A 158 -2.58 13.33 -14.93
CA ASP A 158 -3.36 13.71 -13.74
C ASP A 158 -4.65 12.89 -13.59
N GLN A 159 -5.33 12.57 -14.69
CA GLN A 159 -6.56 11.80 -14.65
C GLN A 159 -6.27 10.34 -14.26
N LYS A 160 -5.27 9.71 -14.87
CA LYS A 160 -4.86 8.34 -14.54
C LYS A 160 -4.39 8.20 -13.10
N VAL A 161 -3.70 9.21 -12.55
CA VAL A 161 -3.32 9.21 -11.12
C VAL A 161 -4.55 9.30 -10.22
N LYS A 162 -5.55 10.11 -10.58
CA LYS A 162 -6.82 10.18 -9.84
C LYS A 162 -7.60 8.87 -9.93
N ASP A 163 -7.66 8.27 -11.11
CA ASP A 163 -8.34 6.99 -11.35
C ASP A 163 -7.66 5.88 -10.54
N LEU A 164 -6.33 5.79 -10.59
CA LEU A 164 -5.55 4.85 -9.79
C LEU A 164 -5.85 5.02 -8.29
N ARG A 165 -5.93 6.27 -7.79
CA ARG A 165 -6.30 6.53 -6.39
C ARG A 165 -7.65 5.92 -6.05
N GLN A 166 -8.65 6.04 -6.93
CA GLN A 166 -9.97 5.45 -6.71
C GLN A 166 -9.99 3.93 -6.84
N THR A 167 -9.13 3.35 -7.68
CA THR A 167 -8.98 1.88 -7.83
C THR A 167 -8.39 1.22 -6.57
N MET A 168 -7.45 1.89 -5.89
CA MET A 168 -6.83 1.43 -4.64
C MET A 168 -7.83 1.35 -3.49
N LEU A 169 -7.58 0.48 -2.49
CA LEU A 169 -8.39 0.42 -1.27
C LEU A 169 -8.58 1.80 -0.63
N SER A 170 -9.75 2.04 -0.02
CA SER A 170 -10.17 3.33 0.54
C SER A 170 -9.40 3.77 1.80
N CYS A 171 -8.09 3.94 1.67
CA CYS A 171 -7.17 4.32 2.73
C CYS A 171 -6.86 5.82 2.76
N THR A 172 -7.48 6.63 1.88
CA THR A 172 -7.32 8.09 1.81
C THR A 172 -8.68 8.79 1.86
N VAL A 173 -8.69 10.03 2.36
CA VAL A 173 -9.92 10.85 2.46
C VAL A 173 -10.49 11.27 1.09
N GLU A 174 -9.70 11.09 0.02
CA GLU A 174 -10.10 11.37 -1.35
C GLU A 174 -10.87 10.20 -1.99
N ASN A 175 -10.82 9.01 -1.38
CA ASN A 175 -11.52 7.84 -1.88
C ASN A 175 -13.04 8.01 -1.76
N ARG A 176 -13.74 7.59 -2.81
CA ARG A 176 -15.19 7.53 -2.90
C ARG A 176 -15.68 6.15 -2.46
N GLU A 177 -16.96 6.09 -2.13
CA GLU A 177 -17.63 4.84 -1.79
C GLU A 177 -17.67 3.89 -2.99
N LYS A 178 -17.49 2.60 -2.71
CA LYS A 178 -17.44 1.55 -3.75
C LYS A 178 -18.55 0.52 -3.63
N VAL A 179 -19.52 0.71 -2.74
CA VAL A 179 -20.58 -0.27 -2.46
C VAL A 179 -21.32 -0.69 -3.74
N LEU A 180 -21.68 0.26 -4.60
CA LEU A 180 -22.37 -0.03 -5.87
C LEU A 180 -21.46 -0.75 -6.87
N GLN A 181 -20.17 -0.38 -6.93
CA GLN A 181 -19.19 -1.06 -7.76
C GLN A 181 -19.02 -2.52 -7.32
N LEU A 182 -18.86 -2.75 -6.02
CA LEU A 182 -18.73 -4.08 -5.42
C LEU A 182 -19.98 -4.92 -5.64
N GLN A 183 -21.17 -4.34 -5.44
CA GLN A 183 -22.43 -5.00 -5.75
C GLN A 183 -22.50 -5.42 -7.23
N GLY A 184 -22.11 -4.53 -8.14
CA GLY A 184 -22.05 -4.83 -9.57
C GLY A 184 -21.05 -5.92 -9.93
N ILE A 185 -19.88 -5.94 -9.29
CA ILE A 185 -18.87 -7.01 -9.45
C ILE A 185 -19.47 -8.35 -9.06
N TYR A 186 -19.99 -8.47 -7.84
CA TYR A 186 -20.57 -9.72 -7.35
C TYR A 186 -21.83 -10.13 -8.12
N GLY A 187 -22.65 -9.18 -8.58
CA GLY A 187 -23.81 -9.46 -9.41
C GLY A 187 -23.46 -10.06 -10.78
N ARG A 188 -22.43 -9.52 -11.46
CA ARG A 188 -21.94 -10.11 -12.72
C ARG A 188 -21.41 -11.54 -12.58
N MET A 189 -21.05 -11.94 -11.36
CA MET A 189 -20.60 -13.30 -11.05
C MET A 189 -21.72 -14.20 -10.49
N ASN A 190 -22.96 -13.70 -10.37
CA ASN A 190 -24.08 -14.37 -9.69
C ASN A 190 -23.76 -14.73 -8.21
N ARG A 191 -23.03 -13.85 -7.51
CA ARG A 191 -22.56 -14.02 -6.12
C ARG A 191 -23.18 -12.98 -5.18
N GLU A 192 -24.37 -12.47 -5.49
CA GLU A 192 -25.07 -11.42 -4.72
C GLU A 192 -25.32 -11.83 -3.27
N ARG A 193 -25.64 -13.11 -3.03
CA ARG A 193 -25.83 -13.65 -1.67
C ARG A 193 -24.56 -13.53 -0.83
N GLU A 194 -23.40 -13.73 -1.45
CA GLU A 194 -22.11 -13.58 -0.76
C GLU A 194 -21.84 -12.11 -0.43
N PHE A 195 -22.13 -11.18 -1.35
CA PHE A 195 -22.01 -9.76 -1.06
C PHE A 195 -22.96 -9.29 0.05
N SER A 196 -24.19 -9.82 0.10
CA SER A 196 -25.10 -9.60 1.22
C SER A 196 -24.56 -10.13 2.54
N ARG A 197 -23.90 -11.30 2.54
CA ARG A 197 -23.20 -11.84 3.73
C ARG A 197 -22.06 -10.93 4.17
N ILE A 198 -21.23 -10.45 3.24
CA ILE A 198 -20.12 -9.52 3.54
C ILE A 198 -20.66 -8.25 4.21
N GLN A 199 -21.71 -7.66 3.63
CA GLN A 199 -22.33 -6.46 4.19
C GLN A 199 -22.95 -6.71 5.57
N HIS A 200 -23.52 -7.89 5.81
CA HIS A 200 -24.04 -8.25 7.12
C HIS A 200 -22.91 -8.36 8.15
N VAL A 201 -21.85 -9.11 7.87
CA VAL A 201 -20.67 -9.22 8.75
C VAL A 201 -20.07 -7.85 9.07
N PHE A 202 -19.96 -6.96 8.06
CA PHE A 202 -19.51 -5.59 8.26
C PHE A 202 -20.41 -4.79 9.21
N ARG A 203 -21.75 -4.88 9.05
CA ARG A 203 -22.72 -4.14 9.87
C ARG A 203 -22.81 -4.64 11.31
N GLU A 204 -22.66 -5.94 11.53
CA GLU A 204 -22.76 -6.54 12.87
C GLU A 204 -21.47 -6.38 13.71
N GLN A 205 -20.41 -5.82 13.13
CA GLN A 205 -19.15 -5.65 13.84
C GLN A 205 -19.26 -4.51 14.87
N ALA A 206 -19.56 -4.86 16.12
CA ALA A 206 -19.91 -3.91 17.17
C ALA A 206 -18.84 -2.84 17.43
N ALA A 207 -17.56 -3.22 17.56
CA ALA A 207 -16.47 -2.29 17.85
C ALA A 207 -16.26 -1.28 16.71
N LEU A 208 -16.40 -1.71 15.45
CA LEU A 208 -16.34 -0.87 14.28
C LEU A 208 -17.52 0.09 14.23
N GLN A 209 -18.75 -0.39 14.48
CA GLN A 209 -19.92 0.48 14.46
C GLN A 209 -19.85 1.53 15.58
N GLU A 210 -19.35 1.17 16.76
CA GLU A 210 -19.07 2.11 17.86
C GLU A 210 -18.06 3.19 17.43
N VAL A 211 -16.91 2.78 16.89
CA VAL A 211 -15.90 3.71 16.35
C VAL A 211 -16.50 4.63 15.29
N LEU A 212 -17.29 4.10 14.36
CA LEU A 212 -17.93 4.90 13.31
C LEU A 212 -18.91 5.92 13.90
N SER A 213 -19.72 5.53 14.89
CA SER A 213 -20.63 6.45 15.58
C SER A 213 -19.89 7.60 16.22
N ILE A 214 -18.82 7.31 16.98
CA ILE A 214 -18.01 8.34 17.65
C ILE A 214 -17.38 9.28 16.60
N LEU A 215 -16.84 8.73 15.51
CA LEU A 215 -16.23 9.55 14.45
C LEU A 215 -17.26 10.43 13.73
N ASP A 216 -18.48 9.93 13.47
CA ASP A 216 -19.56 10.71 12.87
C ASP A 216 -20.02 11.85 13.83
N GLU A 217 -20.12 11.59 15.13
CA GLU A 217 -20.44 12.59 16.16
C GLU A 217 -19.36 13.70 16.23
N ILE A 218 -18.09 13.32 16.33
CA ILE A 218 -16.95 14.26 16.32
C ILE A 218 -16.93 15.07 15.01
N GLY A 219 -17.28 14.43 13.89
CA GLY A 219 -17.40 15.06 12.59
C GLY A 219 -18.50 16.11 12.54
N THR A 220 -19.66 15.82 13.12
CA THR A 220 -20.82 16.72 13.18
C THR A 220 -20.52 18.00 13.96
N ILE A 221 -19.73 17.89 15.04
CA ILE A 221 -19.30 19.05 15.83
C ILE A 221 -18.03 19.74 15.29
N GLY A 222 -17.54 19.33 14.11
CA GLY A 222 -16.43 19.99 13.42
C GLY A 222 -15.04 19.79 14.06
N LYS A 223 -14.87 18.78 14.92
CA LYS A 223 -13.60 18.52 15.63
C LYS A 223 -12.64 17.59 14.88
N LEU A 224 -13.06 17.03 13.74
CA LEU A 224 -12.17 16.27 12.86
C LEU A 224 -11.28 17.21 12.04
N ASN A 225 -10.00 16.87 11.88
CA ASN A 225 -9.10 17.58 10.97
C ASN A 225 -9.44 17.37 9.47
N ASN A 226 -10.34 16.44 9.16
CA ASN A 226 -10.92 16.25 7.83
C ASN A 226 -12.29 15.56 7.96
N SER A 227 -13.34 16.16 7.41
CA SER A 227 -14.72 15.65 7.50
C SER A 227 -14.96 14.33 6.76
N ASN A 228 -14.07 13.93 5.85
CA ASN A 228 -14.20 12.67 5.12
C ASN A 228 -13.60 11.45 5.87
N ILE A 229 -13.03 11.64 7.07
CA ILE A 229 -12.47 10.53 7.85
C ILE A 229 -13.49 9.41 8.10
N PRO A 230 -14.71 9.67 8.59
CA PRO A 230 -15.66 8.60 8.88
C PRO A 230 -16.02 7.79 7.62
N ARG A 231 -16.24 8.49 6.48
CA ARG A 231 -16.48 7.85 5.17
C ARG A 231 -15.31 6.95 4.76
N MET A 232 -14.08 7.43 4.87
CA MET A 232 -12.89 6.65 4.53
C MET A 232 -12.77 5.41 5.42
N VAL A 233 -12.92 5.54 6.74
CA VAL A 233 -12.86 4.41 7.68
C VAL A 233 -13.95 3.38 7.33
N ARG A 234 -15.19 3.83 7.11
CA ARG A 234 -16.32 2.97 6.72
C ARG A 234 -16.02 2.17 5.44
N ASN A 235 -15.56 2.85 4.39
CA ASN A 235 -15.22 2.21 3.12
C ASN A 235 -14.03 1.26 3.27
N TYR A 236 -13.00 1.63 4.02
CA TYR A 236 -11.84 0.77 4.27
C TYR A 236 -12.27 -0.58 4.86
N PHE A 237 -13.08 -0.56 5.91
CA PHE A 237 -13.49 -1.80 6.57
C PHE A 237 -14.48 -2.62 5.74
N LEU A 238 -15.38 -2.00 4.98
CA LEU A 238 -16.23 -2.73 4.03
C LEU A 238 -15.38 -3.42 2.95
N GLU A 239 -14.42 -2.70 2.37
CA GLU A 239 -13.51 -3.23 1.36
C GLU A 239 -12.60 -4.32 1.94
N MET A 240 -12.13 -4.18 3.19
CA MET A 240 -11.37 -5.23 3.86
C MET A 240 -12.23 -6.45 4.20
N ALA A 241 -13.52 -6.29 4.52
CA ALA A 241 -14.43 -7.43 4.68
C ALA A 241 -14.57 -8.21 3.35
N VAL A 242 -14.65 -7.51 2.20
CA VAL A 242 -14.60 -8.15 0.87
C VAL A 242 -13.29 -8.90 0.66
N VAL A 243 -12.14 -8.26 0.93
CA VAL A 243 -10.82 -8.90 0.77
C VAL A 243 -10.73 -10.15 1.63
N ILE A 244 -11.09 -10.08 2.91
CA ILE A 244 -10.96 -11.20 3.85
C ILE A 244 -11.90 -12.35 3.48
N HIS A 245 -13.13 -12.06 3.04
CA HIS A 245 -14.04 -13.07 2.49
C HIS A 245 -13.40 -13.82 1.31
N GLU A 246 -12.83 -13.08 0.37
CA GLU A 246 -12.16 -13.68 -0.79
C GLU A 246 -10.90 -14.46 -0.40
N LEU A 247 -10.10 -13.96 0.54
CA LEU A 247 -8.95 -14.70 1.08
C LEU A 247 -9.39 -16.03 1.71
N ALA A 248 -10.45 -16.02 2.52
CA ALA A 248 -10.99 -17.23 3.12
C ALA A 248 -11.47 -18.24 2.06
N ARG A 249 -12.10 -17.76 1.00
CA ARG A 249 -12.57 -18.60 -0.11
C ARG A 249 -11.42 -19.23 -0.91
N VAL A 250 -10.43 -18.43 -1.32
CA VAL A 250 -9.35 -18.91 -2.19
C VAL A 250 -8.34 -19.80 -1.47
N LEU A 251 -8.24 -19.71 -0.14
CA LEU A 251 -7.36 -20.58 0.64
C LEU A 251 -7.78 -22.05 0.57
N LYS A 252 -6.79 -22.95 0.50
CA LYS A 252 -6.94 -24.39 0.73
C LYS A 252 -7.17 -24.68 2.22
N PRO A 253 -7.80 -25.80 2.59
CA PRO A 253 -7.77 -26.31 3.97
C PRO A 253 -6.31 -26.40 4.46
N GLY A 254 -6.06 -25.96 5.70
CA GLY A 254 -4.73 -25.80 6.28
C GLY A 254 -3.90 -24.62 5.72
N GLY A 255 -4.42 -23.90 4.73
CA GLY A 255 -3.78 -22.72 4.15
C GLY A 255 -3.83 -21.51 5.08
N ARG A 256 -2.86 -20.60 4.94
CA ARG A 256 -2.67 -19.48 5.88
C ARG A 256 -2.67 -18.11 5.23
N VAL A 257 -3.14 -17.11 5.97
CA VAL A 257 -2.89 -15.69 5.70
C VAL A 257 -1.92 -15.17 6.75
N VAL A 258 -0.87 -14.49 6.29
CA VAL A 258 0.01 -13.66 7.12
C VAL A 258 -0.17 -12.21 6.66
N MET A 259 -0.82 -11.40 7.49
CA MET A 259 -1.15 -10.01 7.18
C MET A 259 -0.41 -9.06 8.13
N VAL A 260 0.35 -8.12 7.59
CA VAL A 260 0.97 -7.04 8.35
C VAL A 260 0.08 -5.81 8.29
N ASN A 261 -0.38 -5.31 9.43
CA ASN A 261 -1.20 -4.10 9.51
C ASN A 261 -1.10 -3.46 10.90
N ASP A 262 -1.43 -2.18 10.99
CA ASP A 262 -1.31 -1.38 12.21
C ASP A 262 -2.68 -0.93 12.71
N ASN A 263 -2.83 -0.83 14.03
CA ASN A 263 -3.91 -0.04 14.61
C ASN A 263 -3.70 1.44 14.29
N VAL A 264 -4.81 2.17 14.19
CA VAL A 264 -4.82 3.58 13.79
C VAL A 264 -5.60 4.41 14.78
N ARG A 265 -5.44 5.73 14.73
CA ARG A 265 -6.13 6.64 15.65
C ARG A 265 -6.65 7.87 14.92
N TYR A 266 -7.90 8.24 15.21
CA TYR A 266 -8.54 9.44 14.68
C TYR A 266 -9.20 10.23 15.80
N ALA A 267 -8.85 11.52 15.92
CA ALA A 267 -9.39 12.42 16.94
C ALA A 267 -9.33 11.90 18.40
N GLY A 268 -8.30 11.11 18.72
CA GLY A 268 -8.15 10.48 20.03
C GLY A 268 -8.60 9.03 20.05
N GLU A 269 -9.55 8.66 19.18
CA GLU A 269 -10.10 7.31 19.16
C GLU A 269 -9.23 6.30 18.43
N GLU A 270 -8.85 5.27 19.17
CA GLU A 270 -8.17 4.11 18.63
C GLU A 270 -9.14 3.23 17.87
N VAL A 271 -8.71 2.82 16.68
CA VAL A 271 -9.41 1.85 15.87
C VAL A 271 -8.65 0.53 15.99
N PRO A 272 -9.20 -0.49 16.67
CA PRO A 272 -8.55 -1.79 16.85
C PRO A 272 -8.65 -2.62 15.57
N VAL A 273 -7.93 -2.19 14.52
CA VAL A 273 -7.92 -2.80 13.19
C VAL A 273 -7.62 -4.29 13.28
N ASP A 274 -6.68 -4.67 14.14
CA ASP A 274 -6.27 -6.05 14.35
C ASP A 274 -7.40 -6.97 14.82
N LEU A 275 -8.18 -6.52 15.80
CA LEU A 275 -9.32 -7.27 16.32
C LEU A 275 -10.48 -7.28 15.34
N ILE A 276 -10.80 -6.14 14.73
CA ILE A 276 -11.91 -6.02 13.77
C ILE A 276 -11.68 -6.92 12.55
N LEU A 277 -10.47 -6.88 11.95
CA LEU A 277 -10.17 -7.69 10.79
C LEU A 277 -10.05 -9.19 11.14
N SER A 278 -9.58 -9.53 12.34
CA SER A 278 -9.53 -10.91 12.80
C SER A 278 -10.92 -11.49 13.09
N ASP A 279 -11.83 -10.68 13.61
CA ASP A 279 -13.24 -11.05 13.78
C ASP A 279 -13.91 -11.28 12.42
N PHE A 280 -13.69 -10.41 11.43
CA PHE A 280 -14.11 -10.68 10.05
C PHE A 280 -13.58 -12.02 9.53
N ALA A 281 -12.30 -12.33 9.75
CA ALA A 281 -11.71 -13.59 9.34
C ALA A 281 -12.45 -14.79 9.96
N VAL A 282 -12.80 -14.73 11.25
CA VAL A 282 -13.59 -15.76 11.94
C VAL A 282 -15.00 -15.88 11.35
N GLN A 283 -15.69 -14.76 11.12
CA GLN A 283 -17.03 -14.76 10.52
C GLN A 283 -17.05 -15.32 9.08
N PHE A 284 -15.92 -15.28 8.39
CA PHE A 284 -15.73 -15.88 7.06
C PHE A 284 -15.12 -17.30 7.10
N GLY A 285 -15.03 -17.91 8.28
CA GLY A 285 -14.66 -19.32 8.43
C GLY A 285 -13.16 -19.59 8.54
N LEU A 286 -12.35 -18.58 8.84
CA LEU A 286 -10.95 -18.76 9.23
C LEU A 286 -10.84 -18.90 10.76
N SER A 287 -9.68 -19.39 11.21
CA SER A 287 -9.29 -19.42 12.62
C SER A 287 -8.13 -18.45 12.86
N VAL A 288 -8.16 -17.72 13.98
CA VAL A 288 -7.05 -16.86 14.38
C VAL A 288 -6.02 -17.71 15.11
N ARG A 289 -4.85 -17.91 14.50
CA ARG A 289 -3.72 -18.60 15.14
C ARG A 289 -2.99 -17.64 16.07
N HIS A 290 -2.61 -16.47 15.55
CA HIS A 290 -1.88 -15.46 16.30
C HIS A 290 -2.22 -14.05 15.84
N ILE A 291 -2.12 -13.10 16.77
CA ILE A 291 -1.92 -11.67 16.48
C ILE A 291 -0.61 -11.32 17.17
N TRP A 292 0.50 -11.31 16.42
CA TRP A 292 1.80 -10.95 16.97
C TRP A 292 1.93 -9.44 17.02
N THR A 293 2.25 -8.90 18.19
CA THR A 293 2.55 -7.48 18.38
C THR A 293 4.05 -7.26 18.28
N LEU A 294 4.48 -6.22 17.57
CA LEU A 294 5.89 -5.85 17.55
C LEU A 294 6.29 -5.22 18.90
N PRO A 295 7.52 -5.45 19.40
CA PRO A 295 7.97 -4.93 20.70
C PRO A 295 8.01 -3.39 20.78
N SER A 296 8.10 -2.72 19.63
CA SER A 296 8.07 -1.26 19.53
C SER A 296 6.87 -0.85 18.70
N GLY A 297 5.89 -0.20 19.34
CA GLY A 297 4.70 0.32 18.67
C GLY A 297 5.02 1.43 17.66
N LYS A 298 3.97 2.02 17.08
CA LYS A 298 4.11 3.29 16.36
C LYS A 298 3.84 4.41 17.36
N GLY A 299 4.72 5.42 17.38
CA GLY A 299 4.36 6.71 17.99
C GLY A 299 3.21 7.35 17.22
N ASN A 300 2.39 8.13 17.92
CA ASN A 300 1.33 8.93 17.29
C ASN A 300 1.90 9.82 16.18
N SER A 301 1.06 10.20 15.20
CA SER A 301 1.44 11.26 14.25
C SER A 301 1.83 12.52 15.05
N SER A 302 2.81 13.29 14.57
CA SER A 302 3.27 14.52 15.23
C SER A 302 2.12 15.50 15.53
N GLN A 303 1.10 15.50 14.68
CA GLN A 303 -0.14 16.28 14.80
C GLN A 303 -1.01 15.84 16.00
N GLN A 304 -1.02 14.55 16.34
CA GLN A 304 -1.80 14.00 17.46
C GLN A 304 -1.04 13.98 18.77
N MET A 305 0.30 13.90 18.72
CA MET A 305 1.16 13.92 19.92
C MET A 305 0.98 15.20 20.75
N GLY A 306 0.74 16.34 20.10
CA GLY A 306 0.54 17.62 20.79
C GLY A 306 -0.81 17.75 21.52
N MET A 307 -1.84 17.00 21.13
CA MET A 307 -3.21 17.15 21.67
C MET A 307 -3.67 16.00 22.56
N HIS A 308 -3.18 14.76 22.34
CA HIS A 308 -3.73 13.56 22.98
C HIS A 308 -2.68 12.70 23.71
N GLY A 309 -1.46 13.22 23.89
CA GLY A 309 -0.37 12.48 24.54
C GLY A 309 0.21 11.34 23.68
N ARG A 310 1.14 10.56 24.27
CA ARG A 310 1.83 9.44 23.60
C ARG A 310 1.30 8.12 24.14
N ASN A 311 0.35 7.52 23.42
CA ASN A 311 -0.03 6.11 23.60
C ASN A 311 0.45 5.35 22.36
N GLU A 312 1.17 4.25 22.57
CA GLU A 312 1.67 3.44 21.46
C GLU A 312 0.54 2.63 20.83
N LEU A 313 0.41 2.75 19.50
CA LEU A 313 -0.51 1.91 18.72
C LEU A 313 0.18 0.59 18.39
N ARG A 314 -0.60 -0.50 18.48
CA ARG A 314 -0.12 -1.84 18.14
C ARG A 314 0.20 -1.92 16.64
N LYS A 315 1.41 -2.39 16.34
CA LYS A 315 1.78 -2.89 15.02
C LYS A 315 1.71 -4.39 15.07
N CYS A 316 1.02 -4.99 14.12
CA CYS A 316 0.64 -6.37 14.24
C CYS A 316 0.91 -7.19 12.99
N VAL A 317 1.18 -8.47 13.21
CA VAL A 317 1.17 -9.51 12.19
C VAL A 317 0.06 -10.49 12.54
N TYR A 318 -0.96 -10.56 11.70
CA TYR A 318 -2.10 -11.47 11.85
C TYR A 318 -1.76 -12.78 11.17
N VAL A 319 -1.97 -13.89 11.86
CA VAL A 319 -1.86 -15.23 11.31
C VAL A 319 -3.21 -15.89 11.40
N TRP A 320 -3.88 -16.05 10.26
CA TRP A 320 -5.14 -16.77 10.15
C TRP A 320 -4.93 -18.07 9.38
N GLU A 321 -5.70 -19.09 9.72
CA GLU A 321 -5.64 -20.40 9.06
C GLU A 321 -7.04 -20.87 8.68
N LYS A 322 -7.16 -21.43 7.47
CA LYS A 322 -8.38 -22.10 7.03
C LYS A 322 -8.43 -23.50 7.66
N PRO A 323 -9.44 -23.81 8.49
CA PRO A 323 -9.56 -25.11 9.15
C PRO A 323 -9.60 -26.30 8.19
#